data_AF-A0A951NJH5-F1
#
_entry.id   AF-A0A951NJH5-F1
#
_cell.length_a   1.000
_cell.length_b   1.000
_cell.length_c   1.000
_cell.angle_alpha   90.00
_cell.angle_beta   90.00
_cell.angle_gamma   90.00
#
_symmetry.space_group_name_H-M   'P 1'
#
loop_
_entity.id
_entity.type
_entity.pdbx_description
1 polymer ?
#
loop_
_entity_poly.entity_id
_entity_poly.type
_entity_poly.pdbx_seq_one_letter_code
_entity_poly.pdbx_strand_id
1 'polypeptide(L)' 'MAGLFGKVARFASSPQGRAAIGKAKTAASDPRNRAKIDGLVGKVKGRGRRPGPGQPGPGQQGPPPPPH' A
#
# COMPACT_ATOMS: atom_id res chain seq x y z
N MET A 1 -10.42 -21.55 -16.21
CA MET A 1 -10.96 -20.47 -15.34
C MET A 1 -11.61 -19.33 -16.15
N ALA A 2 -12.53 -19.62 -17.08
CA ALA A 2 -13.12 -18.57 -17.93
C ALA A 2 -14.28 -17.79 -17.29
N GLY A 3 -15.01 -18.40 -16.34
CA GLY A 3 -16.28 -17.86 -15.83
C GLY A 3 -16.18 -16.70 -14.83
N LEU A 4 -15.15 -16.68 -13.96
CA LEU A 4 -15.01 -15.60 -12.97
C LEU A 4 -14.51 -14.30 -13.60
N PHE A 5 -13.51 -14.37 -14.48
CA PHE A 5 -13.00 -13.20 -15.20
C PHE A 5 -14.09 -12.58 -16.09
N GLY A 6 -14.90 -13.41 -16.76
CA GLY A 6 -16.05 -12.92 -17.54
C GLY A 6 -17.11 -12.21 -16.69
N LYS A 7 -17.40 -12.72 -15.48
CA LYS A 7 -18.33 -12.06 -14.54
C LYS A 7 -17.80 -10.72 -14.03
N VAL A 8 -16.50 -10.64 -13.71
CA VAL A 8 -15.88 -9.38 -13.27
C VAL A 8 -15.84 -8.38 -14.43
N ALA A 9 -15.49 -8.80 -15.65
CA ALA A 9 -15.51 -7.94 -16.83
C ALA A 9 -16.93 -7.44 -17.16
N ARG A 10 -17.94 -8.31 -17.07
CA ARG A 10 -19.34 -7.94 -17.28
C ARG A 10 -19.87 -7.02 -16.17
N PHE A 11 -19.45 -7.24 -14.93
CA PHE A 11 -19.75 -6.36 -13.81
C PHE A 11 -19.09 -4.98 -14.01
N ALA A 12 -17.81 -4.92 -14.39
CA ALA A 12 -17.11 -3.68 -14.67
C ALA A 12 -17.74 -2.89 -15.84
N SER A 13 -18.30 -3.58 -16.83
CA SER A 13 -19.05 -2.98 -17.94
C SER A 13 -20.53 -2.67 -17.62
N SER A 14 -21.05 -3.10 -16.47
CA SER A 14 -22.41 -2.79 -16.02
C SER A 14 -22.51 -1.36 -15.49
N PRO A 15 -23.69 -0.69 -15.59
CA PRO A 15 -23.90 0.64 -14.99
C PRO A 15 -23.52 0.71 -13.51
N GLN A 16 -23.80 -0.36 -12.76
CA GLN A 16 -23.47 -0.47 -11.34
C GLN A 16 -21.95 -0.57 -11.10
N GLY A 17 -21.23 -1.34 -11.93
CA GLY A 17 -19.77 -1.45 -11.81
C GLY A 17 -19.05 -0.18 -12.24
N ARG A 18 -19.52 0.50 -13.30
CA ARG A 18 -19.01 1.82 -13.69
C ARG A 18 -19.21 2.86 -12.59
N ALA A 19 -20.37 2.87 -11.92
CA ALA A 19 -20.62 3.75 -10.77
C ALA A 19 -19.69 3.43 -9.59
N ALA A 20 -19.45 2.14 -9.29
CA ALA A 20 -18.53 1.71 -8.25
C ALA A 20 -17.08 2.11 -8.56
N ILE A 21 -16.63 1.89 -9.80
CA ILE A 21 -15.30 2.30 -10.28
C ILE A 21 -15.16 3.82 -10.27
N GLY A 22 -16.20 4.56 -10.66
CA GLY A 22 -16.22 6.03 -10.61
C GLY A 22 -16.06 6.55 -9.18
N LYS A 23 -16.82 6.01 -8.22
CA LYS A 23 -16.69 6.34 -6.80
C LYS A 23 -15.30 6.01 -6.27
N ALA A 24 -14.74 4.86 -6.63
CA ALA A 24 -13.39 4.46 -6.26
C ALA A 24 -12.34 5.41 -6.87
N LYS A 25 -12.50 5.80 -8.14
CA LYS A 25 -11.60 6.74 -8.82
C LYS A 25 -11.65 8.13 -8.18
N THR A 26 -12.84 8.62 -7.84
CA THR A 26 -13.01 9.88 -7.11
C THR A 26 -12.37 9.82 -5.73
N ALA A 27 -12.61 8.73 -4.98
CA ALA A 27 -12.01 8.52 -3.67
C ALA A 27 -10.48 8.34 -3.72
N ALA A 28 -9.94 7.85 -4.84
CA ALA A 28 -8.50 7.71 -5.07
C ALA A 28 -7.84 9.00 -5.62
N SER A 29 -8.60 9.83 -6.33
CA SER A 29 -8.17 11.17 -6.79
C SER A 29 -8.05 12.17 -5.64
N ASP A 30 -8.63 11.88 -4.48
CA ASP A 30 -8.48 12.73 -3.31
C ASP A 30 -7.09 12.53 -2.66
N PRO A 31 -6.23 13.57 -2.65
CA PRO A 31 -4.87 13.48 -2.10
C PRO A 31 -4.86 13.15 -0.60
N ARG A 32 -5.91 13.53 0.14
CA ARG A 32 -6.05 13.27 1.57
C ARG A 32 -6.31 11.79 1.84
N ASN A 33 -6.98 11.12 0.91
CA ASN A 33 -7.21 9.68 0.97
C ASN A 33 -5.96 8.90 0.57
N ARG A 34 -5.21 9.40 -0.42
CA ARG A 34 -3.91 8.84 -0.83
C ARG A 34 -2.93 8.77 0.34
N ALA A 35 -2.76 9.84 1.11
CA ALA A 35 -1.87 9.85 2.27
C ALA A 35 -2.25 8.81 3.35
N LYS A 36 -3.56 8.63 3.59
CA LYS A 36 -4.05 7.59 4.51
C LYS A 36 -3.79 6.19 3.96
N ILE A 37 -4.03 5.99 2.65
CA ILE A 37 -3.79 4.72 1.97
C ILE A 37 -2.29 4.40 1.97
N ASP A 38 -1.41 5.35 1.67
CA ASP A 38 0.05 5.14 1.69
C ASP A 38 0.55 4.78 3.10
N GLY A 39 -0.01 5.38 4.16
CA GLY A 39 0.30 5.00 5.54
C GLY A 39 -0.17 3.57 5.89
N LEU A 40 -1.35 3.17 5.40
CA LEU A 40 -1.88 1.82 5.60
C LEU A 40 -1.15 0.77 4.75
N VAL A 41 -0.89 1.08 3.49
CA VAL A 41 -0.11 0.25 2.55
C VAL A 41 1.33 0.11 3.06
N GLY A 42 1.94 1.18 3.58
CA GLY A 42 3.25 1.13 4.22
C GLY A 42 3.27 0.22 5.45
N LYS A 43 2.22 0.25 6.29
CA LYS A 43 2.07 -0.66 7.43
C LYS A 43 1.87 -2.11 6.99
N VAL A 44 1.07 -2.37 5.95
CA VAL A 44 0.81 -3.73 5.44
C VAL A 44 2.04 -4.28 4.71
N LYS A 45 2.67 -3.49 3.84
CA LYS A 45 3.92 -3.83 3.13
C LYS A 45 5.09 -4.00 4.09
N GLY A 46 5.14 -3.19 5.16
CA GLY A 46 6.09 -3.32 6.27
C GLY A 46 5.82 -4.55 7.14
N ARG A 47 4.60 -5.08 7.19
CA ARG A 47 4.31 -6.32 7.95
C ARG A 47 4.75 -7.60 7.25
N GLY A 48 4.96 -7.54 5.92
CA GLY A 48 5.65 -8.60 5.15
C GLY A 48 7.18 -8.53 5.25
N ARG A 49 7.73 -7.39 5.66
CA ARG A 49 9.14 -7.24 6.06
C ARG A 49 9.18 -7.10 7.58
N ARG A 50 9.03 -8.21 8.31
CA ARG A 50 9.63 -8.25 9.65
C ARG A 50 11.09 -7.83 9.48
N PRO A 51 11.56 -6.74 10.11
CA PRO A 51 12.95 -6.73 10.50
C PRO A 51 13.06 -7.94 11.42
N GLY A 52 13.83 -8.95 11.03
CA GLY A 52 14.33 -9.89 12.02
C GLY A 52 15.00 -9.09 13.14
N PRO A 53 15.09 -9.63 14.37
CA PRO A 53 15.86 -8.98 15.43
C PRO A 53 17.31 -8.89 14.93
N GLY A 54 17.72 -7.73 14.40
CA GLY A 54 19.02 -7.61 13.75
C GLY A 54 19.23 -6.49 12.73
N GLN A 55 18.31 -5.53 12.55
CA GLN A 55 18.63 -4.35 11.73
C GLN A 55 18.55 -3.06 12.57
N PRO A 56 19.69 -2.46 12.93
CA PRO A 56 19.74 -1.09 13.41
C PRO A 56 19.25 -0.16 12.29
N GLY A 57 18.30 0.71 12.62
CA GLY A 57 17.95 1.85 11.77
C GLY A 57 19.14 2.79 11.55
N PRO A 58 19.04 3.70 10.58
CA PRO A 58 20.18 4.47 10.09
C PRO A 58 20.70 5.42 11.17
N GLY A 59 21.99 5.33 11.50
CA GLY A 59 22.76 6.47 12.01
C GLY A 59 22.76 6.73 13.51
N GLN A 60 22.52 5.74 14.38
CA GLN A 60 23.06 5.83 15.75
C GLN A 60 24.59 5.70 15.68
N GLN A 61 25.26 6.84 15.53
CA GLN A 61 26.69 6.98 15.73
C GLN A 61 27.00 6.54 17.17
N GLY A 62 27.58 5.35 17.32
CA GLY A 62 28.26 5.02 18.57
C GLY A 62 29.37 6.04 18.85
N PRO A 63 29.76 6.27 20.11
CA PRO A 63 30.82 7.23 20.43
C PRO A 63 32.08 6.87 19.63
N PRO A 64 32.79 7.88 19.08
CA PRO A 64 33.97 7.63 18.26
C PRO A 64 35.01 6.82 19.05
N PRO A 65 35.74 5.90 18.40
CA PRO A 65 36.76 5.12 19.09
C PRO A 65 37.88 6.04 19.64
N PRO A 66 38.46 5.71 20.80
CA PRO A 66 39.55 6.51 21.35
C PRO A 66 40.78 6.44 20.43
N PRO A 67 41.51 7.56 20.24
CA PRO A 67 42.80 7.51 19.57
C PRO A 67 43.79 6.70 20.43
N HIS A 68 44.68 5.99 19.72
CA HIS A 68 45.67 5.05 20.24
C HIS A 68 46.49 5.56 21.43
#